data_AF-A0A229H316-F1
#
_entry.id   AF-A0A229H316-F1
#
_cell.length_a   1.000
_cell.length_b   1.000
_cell.length_c   1.000
_cell.angle_alpha   90.00
_cell.angle_beta   90.00
_cell.angle_gamma   90.00
#
_symmetry.space_group_name_H-M   'P 1'
#
loop_
_entity.id
_entity.type
_entity.pdbx_description
1 polymer ?
#
loop_
_entity_poly.entity_id
_entity_poly.type
_entity_poly.pdbx_seq_one_letter_code
_entity_poly.pdbx_strand_id
1 'polypeptide(L)'
;MVVSLLYRMTRCLLSVPAVLLRRDTSKEAELLVLRHENAVLRRQLRGRVRYEPADRFWFASLSSLIPRRRWAKVFPITPSTLLAWHRRLVARRWDYSRRRRGPGRPPTQAAIKKLVLRLARENSRWGHRRIQGELARLGQPIAASTVWQILH
;
A
#
# COMPACT_ATOMS: atom_id res chain seq x y z
N MET A 1 -16.82 -37.69 -26.40
CA MET A 1 -17.94 -37.04 -25.66
C MET A 1 -18.02 -37.44 -24.18
N VAL A 2 -17.76 -38.71 -23.83
CA VAL A 2 -17.82 -39.24 -22.44
C VAL A 2 -16.87 -38.53 -21.46
N VAL A 3 -15.64 -38.22 -21.87
CA VAL A 3 -14.64 -37.52 -21.04
C VAL A 3 -15.06 -36.08 -20.69
N SER A 4 -15.76 -35.38 -21.60
CA SER A 4 -16.25 -34.03 -21.37
C SER A 4 -17.43 -34.01 -20.38
N LEU A 5 -18.30 -35.03 -20.45
CA LEU A 5 -19.39 -35.22 -19.49
C LEU A 5 -18.86 -35.56 -18.09
N LEU A 6 -17.87 -36.46 -18.00
CA LEU A 6 -17.18 -36.79 -16.74
C LEU A 6 -16.49 -35.56 -16.11
N TYR A 7 -15.82 -34.74 -16.93
CA TYR A 7 -15.23 -33.49 -16.48
C TYR A 7 -16.28 -32.46 -16.00
N ARG A 8 -17.41 -32.36 -16.71
CA ARG A 8 -18.49 -31.43 -16.34
C ARG A 8 -19.22 -31.90 -15.07
N MET A 9 -19.40 -33.21 -14.90
CA MET A 9 -20.00 -33.80 -13.70
C MET A 9 -19.09 -33.65 -12.49
N THR A 10 -17.80 -33.98 -12.61
CA THR A 10 -16.83 -33.79 -11.52
C THR A 10 -16.71 -32.31 -11.12
N ARG A 11 -16.70 -31.39 -12.10
CA ARG A 11 -16.74 -29.95 -11.83
C ARG A 11 -18.04 -29.49 -11.17
N CYS A 12 -19.21 -30.01 -11.57
CA CYS A 12 -20.49 -29.72 -10.92
C CYS A 12 -20.51 -30.23 -9.48
N LEU A 13 -20.12 -31.50 -9.28
CA LEU A 13 -20.03 -32.16 -7.97
C LEU A 13 -19.08 -31.44 -7.01
N LEU A 14 -17.96 -30.88 -7.50
CA LEU A 14 -17.04 -30.07 -6.68
C LEU A 14 -17.51 -28.62 -6.49
N SER A 15 -18.25 -28.05 -7.45
CA SER A 15 -18.71 -26.66 -7.38
C SER A 15 -19.83 -26.43 -6.38
N VAL A 16 -20.72 -27.40 -6.19
CA VAL A 16 -21.90 -27.26 -5.32
C VAL A 16 -21.50 -27.17 -3.83
N PRO A 17 -20.60 -28.02 -3.29
CA PRO A 17 -20.06 -27.87 -1.95
C PRO A 17 -19.25 -26.59 -1.78
N ALA A 18 -18.43 -26.20 -2.76
CA ALA A 18 -17.65 -24.96 -2.69
C ALA A 18 -18.55 -23.71 -2.63
N VAL A 19 -19.73 -23.75 -3.26
CA VAL A 19 -20.75 -22.69 -3.16
C VAL A 19 -21.51 -22.76 -1.83
N LEU A 20 -21.71 -23.94 -1.24
CA LEU A 20 -22.35 -24.15 0.07
C LEU A 20 -21.46 -23.73 1.24
N LEU A 21 -20.18 -24.10 1.26
CA LEU A 21 -19.19 -23.61 2.24
C LEU A 21 -19.03 -22.07 2.16
N ARG A 22 -19.18 -21.50 0.95
CA ARG A 22 -19.23 -20.05 0.75
C ARG A 22 -20.52 -19.42 1.29
N ARG A 23 -21.61 -20.16 1.43
CA ARG A 23 -22.86 -19.65 2.03
C ARG A 23 -22.74 -19.53 3.54
N ASP A 24 -22.13 -20.50 4.21
CA ASP A 24 -21.99 -20.45 5.68
C ASP A 24 -20.98 -19.39 6.10
N THR A 25 -19.82 -19.33 5.43
CA THR A 25 -18.86 -18.22 5.62
C THR A 25 -19.44 -16.85 5.25
N SER A 26 -20.34 -16.78 4.25
CA SER A 26 -21.04 -15.53 3.92
C SER A 26 -22.05 -15.13 4.98
N LYS A 27 -22.74 -16.07 5.64
CA LYS A 27 -23.68 -15.78 6.73
C LYS A 27 -22.93 -15.32 7.99
N GLU A 28 -21.82 -15.97 8.31
CA GLU A 28 -20.96 -15.56 9.43
C GLU A 28 -20.34 -14.18 9.17
N ALA A 29 -19.86 -13.92 7.95
CA ALA A 29 -19.35 -12.62 7.56
C ALA A 29 -20.45 -11.54 7.65
N GLU A 30 -21.67 -11.84 7.23
CA GLU A 30 -22.83 -10.96 7.36
C GLU A 30 -23.14 -10.64 8.83
N LEU A 31 -23.15 -11.65 9.70
CA LEU A 31 -23.30 -11.45 11.16
C LEU A 31 -22.19 -10.56 11.74
N LEU A 32 -20.93 -10.75 11.31
CA LEU A 32 -19.81 -9.93 11.75
C LEU A 32 -19.94 -8.47 11.27
N VAL A 33 -20.39 -8.25 10.02
CA VAL A 33 -20.65 -6.91 9.49
C VAL A 33 -21.71 -6.22 10.34
N LEU A 34 -22.84 -6.89 10.62
CA LEU A 34 -23.94 -6.32 11.39
C LEU A 34 -23.54 -6.05 12.86
N ARG A 35 -22.77 -6.93 13.49
CA ARG A 35 -22.22 -6.69 14.84
C ARG A 35 -21.29 -5.50 14.86
N HIS A 36 -20.43 -5.37 13.86
CA HIS A 36 -19.49 -4.26 13.76
C HIS A 36 -20.22 -2.94 13.50
N GLU A 37 -21.23 -2.93 12.63
CA GLU A 37 -22.12 -1.79 12.42
C GLU A 37 -22.82 -1.38 13.72
N ASN A 38 -23.39 -2.33 14.47
CA ASN A 38 -24.03 -2.06 15.75
C ASN A 38 -23.04 -1.44 16.76
N ALA A 39 -21.80 -1.93 16.79
CA ALA A 39 -20.74 -1.36 17.63
C ALA A 39 -20.38 0.08 17.21
N VAL A 40 -20.25 0.36 15.91
CA VAL A 40 -19.98 1.71 15.39
C VAL A 40 -21.14 2.67 15.72
N LEU A 41 -22.38 2.22 15.54
CA LEU A 41 -23.58 3.01 15.85
C LEU A 41 -23.70 3.28 17.35
N ARG A 42 -23.47 2.28 18.20
CA ARG A 42 -23.46 2.45 19.67
C ARG A 42 -22.37 3.43 20.13
N ARG A 43 -21.21 3.43 19.46
CA ARG A 43 -20.13 4.38 19.76
C ARG A 43 -20.48 5.82 19.35
N GLN A 44 -21.38 6.01 18.39
CA GLN A 44 -21.64 7.29 17.74
C GLN A 44 -23.08 7.80 17.92
N LEU A 45 -23.78 7.31 18.96
CA LEU A 45 -25.19 7.62 19.28
C LEU A 45 -25.55 9.12 19.32
N ARG A 46 -24.57 10.01 19.53
CA ARG A 46 -24.79 11.45 19.67
C ARG A 46 -24.26 12.30 18.50
N GLY A 47 -23.81 11.71 17.39
CA GLY A 47 -23.18 12.47 16.30
C GLY A 47 -23.23 11.81 14.92
N ARG A 48 -22.63 12.50 13.93
CA ARG A 48 -22.54 12.00 12.55
C ARG A 48 -21.68 10.75 12.49
N VAL A 49 -22.18 9.71 11.81
CA VAL A 49 -21.45 8.43 11.66
C VAL A 49 -20.13 8.67 10.91
N ARG A 50 -19.00 8.44 11.57
CA ARG A 50 -17.64 8.57 11.03
C ARG A 50 -16.92 7.24 11.17
N TYR A 51 -16.70 6.56 10.04
CA TYR A 51 -15.93 5.31 10.02
C TYR A 51 -14.44 5.58 10.22
N GLU A 52 -13.87 5.02 11.29
CA GLU A 52 -12.45 5.05 11.59
C GLU A 52 -11.67 4.14 10.65
N PRO A 53 -10.33 4.30 10.52
CA PRO A 53 -9.51 3.43 9.68
C PRO A 53 -9.67 1.93 10.00
N ALA A 54 -9.87 1.58 11.27
CA ALA A 54 -10.14 0.21 11.70
C ALA A 54 -11.48 -0.32 11.17
N ASP A 55 -12.54 0.49 11.22
CA ASP A 55 -13.86 0.09 10.72
C ASP A 55 -13.82 -0.12 9.21
N ARG A 56 -13.14 0.78 8.48
CA ARG A 56 -12.93 0.67 7.04
C ARG A 56 -12.17 -0.60 6.68
N PHE A 57 -11.22 -1.01 7.51
CA PHE A 57 -10.47 -2.26 7.35
C PHE A 57 -11.37 -3.47 7.52
N TRP A 58 -12.20 -3.50 8.57
CA TRP A 58 -13.14 -4.60 8.82
C TRP A 58 -14.15 -4.76 7.68
N PHE A 59 -14.83 -3.68 7.29
CA PHE A 59 -15.80 -3.74 6.19
C PHE A 59 -15.17 -4.18 4.87
N ALA A 60 -14.00 -3.62 4.52
CA ALA A 60 -13.32 -3.97 3.28
C ALA A 60 -12.85 -5.44 3.28
N SER A 61 -12.42 -5.98 4.43
CA SER A 61 -12.01 -7.40 4.54
C SER A 61 -13.22 -8.34 4.38
N LEU A 62 -14.32 -8.06 5.10
CA LEU A 62 -15.54 -8.85 5.05
C LEU A 62 -16.25 -8.77 3.69
N SER A 63 -16.04 -7.70 2.92
CA SER A 63 -16.58 -7.57 1.56
C SER A 63 -16.15 -8.70 0.61
N SER A 64 -14.99 -9.29 0.83
CA SER A 64 -14.47 -10.40 0.01
C SER A 64 -15.23 -11.72 0.22
N LEU A 65 -15.83 -11.90 1.40
CA LEU A 65 -16.53 -13.11 1.81
C LEU A 65 -18.02 -13.07 1.44
N ILE A 66 -18.57 -11.88 1.20
CA ILE A 66 -19.99 -11.68 0.92
C ILE A 66 -20.20 -11.50 -0.60
N PRO A 67 -21.14 -12.22 -1.23
CA PRO A 67 -21.47 -12.02 -2.65
C PRO A 67 -21.92 -10.58 -2.95
N ARG A 68 -21.39 -9.98 -4.03
CA ARG A 68 -21.67 -8.59 -4.45
C ARG A 68 -23.16 -8.23 -4.51
N ARG A 69 -24.01 -9.18 -4.92
CA ARG A 69 -25.47 -9.03 -4.98
C ARG A 69 -26.12 -8.67 -3.63
N ARG A 70 -25.49 -9.00 -2.50
CA ARG A 70 -26.01 -8.72 -1.15
C ARG A 70 -25.41 -7.46 -0.54
N TRP A 71 -24.42 -6.83 -1.18
CA TRP A 71 -23.71 -5.71 -0.56
C TRP A 71 -24.64 -4.54 -0.23
N ALA A 72 -25.61 -4.24 -1.11
CA ALA A 72 -26.59 -3.20 -0.89
C ALA A 72 -27.54 -3.46 0.30
N LYS A 73 -27.68 -4.72 0.73
CA LYS A 73 -28.52 -5.10 1.88
C LYS A 73 -27.74 -5.21 3.18
N VAL A 74 -26.47 -5.62 3.09
CA VAL A 74 -25.65 -5.97 4.26
C VAL A 74 -24.79 -4.80 4.74
N PHE A 75 -24.33 -3.94 3.83
CA PHE A 75 -23.48 -2.81 4.20
C PHE A 75 -24.28 -1.51 4.24
N PRO A 76 -24.09 -0.67 5.27
CA PRO A 76 -24.72 0.66 5.35
C PRO A 76 -24.10 1.70 4.41
N ILE A 77 -23.07 1.31 3.65
CA ILE A 77 -22.27 2.17 2.78
C ILE A 77 -22.39 1.75 1.32
N THR A 78 -22.24 2.71 0.43
CA THR A 78 -22.27 2.47 -1.02
C THR A 78 -21.18 1.46 -1.43
N PRO A 79 -21.49 0.49 -2.30
CA PRO A 79 -20.52 -0.46 -2.85
C PRO A 79 -19.26 0.18 -3.44
N SER A 80 -19.38 1.37 -4.04
CA SER A 80 -18.25 2.13 -4.59
C SER A 80 -17.23 2.54 -3.52
N THR A 81 -17.71 3.00 -2.37
CA THR A 81 -16.91 3.37 -1.21
C THR A 81 -16.19 2.16 -0.61
N LEU A 82 -16.89 1.04 -0.49
CA LEU A 82 -16.32 -0.22 -0.02
C LEU A 82 -15.18 -0.70 -0.93
N LEU A 83 -15.38 -0.63 -2.25
CA LEU A 83 -14.33 -0.95 -3.24
C LEU A 83 -13.16 0.03 -3.19
N ALA A 84 -13.41 1.31 -2.92
CA ALA A 84 -12.34 2.29 -2.73
C ALA A 84 -11.48 1.96 -1.51
N TRP A 85 -12.09 1.54 -0.40
CA TRP A 85 -11.36 1.09 0.79
C TRP A 85 -10.59 -0.21 0.53
N HIS A 86 -11.22 -1.20 -0.11
CA HIS A 86 -10.56 -2.44 -0.49
C HIS A 86 -9.33 -2.18 -1.37
N ARG A 87 -9.46 -1.34 -2.41
CA ARG A 87 -8.32 -0.96 -3.28
C ARG A 87 -7.20 -0.28 -2.49
N ARG A 88 -7.52 0.59 -1.53
CA ARG A 88 -6.52 1.23 -0.65
C ARG A 88 -5.80 0.21 0.23
N LEU A 89 -6.50 -0.80 0.75
CA LEU A 89 -5.88 -1.86 1.55
C LEU A 89 -4.97 -2.75 0.72
N VAL A 90 -5.43 -3.15 -0.47
CA VAL A 90 -4.61 -3.90 -1.42
C VAL A 90 -3.37 -3.08 -1.80
N ALA A 91 -3.53 -1.80 -2.14
CA ALA A 91 -2.42 -0.92 -2.44
C ALA A 91 -1.42 -0.83 -1.28
N ARG A 92 -1.89 -0.70 -0.03
CA ARG A 92 -1.02 -0.71 1.17
C ARG A 92 -0.30 -2.04 1.39
N ARG A 93 -0.95 -3.17 1.11
CA ARG A 93 -0.32 -4.50 1.22
C ARG A 93 0.84 -4.65 0.23
N TRP A 94 0.67 -4.11 -0.97
CA TRP A 94 1.67 -4.10 -2.03
C TRP A 94 2.53 -2.82 -2.03
N ASP A 95 2.35 -1.96 -1.03
CA ASP A 95 3.17 -0.77 -0.83
C ASP A 95 4.50 -1.18 -0.22
N TYR A 96 5.38 -1.65 -1.09
CA TYR A 96 6.76 -1.98 -0.74
C TYR A 96 7.64 -0.73 -0.60
N SER A 97 7.11 0.50 -0.65
CA SER A 97 7.91 1.73 -0.54
C SER A 97 8.82 1.74 0.69
N ARG A 98 8.34 1.27 1.84
CA ARG A 98 9.13 1.15 3.06
C ARG A 98 10.20 0.04 2.99
N ARG A 99 9.96 -1.02 2.23
CA ARG A 99 10.94 -2.11 1.98
C ARG A 99 11.90 -1.77 0.84
N ARG A 100 11.59 -0.75 0.03
CA ARG A 100 12.47 -0.16 -0.99
C ARG A 100 13.62 0.67 -0.41
N ARG A 101 13.84 0.61 0.91
CA ARG A 101 15.09 1.04 1.58
C ARG A 101 16.26 0.05 1.40
N GLY A 102 16.18 -0.88 0.44
CA GLY A 102 17.37 -1.54 -0.11
C GLY A 102 18.21 -0.54 -0.91
N PRO A 103 19.52 -0.77 -1.10
CA PRO A 103 20.44 0.28 -1.51
C PRO A 103 20.04 0.78 -2.90
N GLY A 104 19.55 2.03 -2.95
CA GLY A 104 19.67 2.82 -4.16
C GLY A 104 21.15 3.05 -4.47
N ARG A 105 21.46 4.03 -5.32
CA ARG A 105 22.84 4.49 -5.50
C ARG A 105 23.48 4.70 -4.11
N PRO A 106 24.61 4.03 -3.79
CA PRO A 106 25.24 4.21 -2.49
C PRO A 106 25.46 5.71 -2.26
N PRO A 107 25.09 6.22 -1.08
CA PRO A 107 25.27 7.64 -0.79
C PRO A 107 26.74 8.01 -0.94
N THR A 108 27.02 9.19 -1.47
CA THR A 108 28.40 9.72 -1.55
C THR A 108 29.04 9.64 -0.16
N GLN A 109 30.27 9.13 -0.10
CA GLN A 109 30.99 8.94 1.16
C GLN A 109 30.97 10.23 2.00
N ALA A 110 30.64 10.10 3.28
CA ALA A 110 30.48 11.23 4.19
C ALA A 110 31.75 12.10 4.28
N ALA A 111 32.93 11.48 4.15
CA ALA A 111 34.21 12.19 4.10
C ALA A 111 34.26 13.18 2.93
N ILE A 112 33.83 12.77 1.74
CA ILE A 112 33.87 13.63 0.57
C ILE A 112 32.80 14.71 0.64
N LYS A 113 31.60 14.40 1.16
CA LYS A 113 30.57 15.41 1.42
C LYS A 113 31.07 16.50 2.37
N LYS A 114 31.78 16.11 3.46
CA LYS A 114 32.41 17.06 4.39
C LYS A 114 33.47 17.92 3.70
N LEU A 115 34.28 17.32 2.83
CA LEU A 115 35.31 18.04 2.07
C LEU A 115 34.70 19.06 1.11
N VAL A 116 33.66 18.68 0.36
CA VAL A 116 32.91 19.59 -0.52
C VAL A 116 32.37 20.79 0.26
N LEU A 117 31.71 20.54 1.39
CA LEU A 117 31.13 21.60 2.22
C LEU A 117 32.19 22.49 2.86
N ARG A 118 33.34 21.93 3.24
CA ARG A 118 34.48 22.70 3.74
C ARG A 118 35.03 23.63 2.66
N LEU A 119 35.33 23.11 1.47
CA LEU A 119 35.86 23.90 0.34
C LEU A 119 34.90 25.01 -0.07
N ALA A 120 33.59 24.73 -0.10
CA ALA A 120 32.57 25.74 -0.40
C ALA A 120 32.48 26.84 0.67
N ARG A 121 32.69 26.48 1.95
CA ARG A 121 32.65 27.43 3.06
C ARG A 121 33.90 28.30 3.12
N GLU A 122 35.07 27.71 2.89
CA GLU A 122 36.35 28.42 2.85
C GLU A 122 36.47 29.32 1.61
N ASN A 123 35.79 28.97 0.51
CA ASN A 123 35.86 29.69 -0.76
C ASN A 123 34.47 29.98 -1.32
N SER A 124 33.77 30.96 -0.75
CA SER A 124 32.39 31.34 -1.11
C SER A 124 32.19 31.77 -2.58
N ARG A 125 33.26 32.19 -3.27
CA ARG A 125 33.23 32.55 -4.70
C ARG A 125 33.33 31.36 -5.64
N TRP A 126 33.64 30.15 -5.13
CA TRP A 126 33.86 28.99 -5.98
C TRP A 126 32.54 28.33 -6.39
N GLY A 127 32.34 28.18 -7.70
CA GLY A 127 31.24 27.39 -8.24
C GLY A 127 31.47 25.88 -8.13
N HIS A 128 30.38 25.10 -8.22
CA HIS A 128 30.40 23.63 -8.13
C HIS A 128 31.38 22.96 -9.12
N ARG A 129 31.57 23.50 -10.34
CA ARG A 129 32.59 23.01 -11.30
C ARG A 129 34.02 23.25 -10.82
N ARG A 130 34.28 24.38 -10.17
CA ARG A 130 35.62 24.70 -9.64
C ARG A 130 35.98 23.78 -8.47
N ILE A 131 35.03 23.56 -7.55
CA ILE A 131 35.19 22.62 -6.44
C ILE A 131 35.41 21.19 -6.95
N GLN A 132 34.70 20.78 -8.00
CA GLN A 132 34.90 19.48 -8.63
C GLN A 132 36.32 19.32 -9.22
N GLY A 133 36.86 20.37 -9.85
CA GLY A 133 38.23 20.37 -10.36
C GLY A 133 39.28 20.19 -9.26
N GLU A 134 39.10 20.87 -8.11
CA GLU A 134 40.00 20.70 -6.97
C GLU A 134 39.88 19.31 -6.33
N LEU A 135 38.67 18.75 -6.26
CA LEU A 135 38.47 17.37 -5.80
C LEU A 135 39.13 16.34 -6.72
N ALA A 136 39.08 16.56 -8.03
CA ALA A 136 39.77 15.71 -9.00
C ALA A 136 41.29 15.77 -8.81
N ARG A 137 41.85 16.95 -8.49
CA ARG A 137 43.28 17.11 -8.14
C ARG A 137 43.66 16.37 -6.86
N LEU A 138 42.75 16.28 -5.90
CA LEU A 138 42.92 15.52 -4.65
C LEU A 138 42.67 14.01 -4.81
N GLY A 139 42.51 13.51 -6.05
CA GLY A 139 42.30 12.09 -6.34
C GLY A 139 40.90 11.58 -6.02
N GLN A 140 39.91 12.46 -5.87
CA GLN A 140 38.52 12.12 -5.57
C GLN A 140 37.64 12.29 -6.82
N PRO A 141 37.44 11.24 -7.64
CA PRO A 141 36.66 11.34 -8.88
C PRO A 141 35.17 11.46 -8.59
N ILE A 142 34.64 12.68 -8.65
CA ILE A 142 33.21 12.98 -8.48
C ILE A 142 32.69 13.81 -9.65
N ALA A 143 31.46 13.51 -10.07
CA ALA A 143 30.75 14.29 -11.08
C ALA A 143 30.33 15.67 -10.54
N ALA A 144 30.42 16.70 -11.39
CA ALA A 144 30.02 18.06 -11.01
C ALA A 144 28.54 18.16 -10.58
N SER A 145 27.67 17.29 -11.09
CA SER A 145 26.27 17.16 -10.69
C SER A 145 26.10 16.69 -9.24
N THR A 146 26.95 15.79 -8.77
CA THR A 146 26.96 15.34 -7.38
C THR A 146 27.40 16.47 -6.44
N VAL A 147 28.38 17.29 -6.85
CA VAL A 147 28.80 18.48 -6.09
C VAL A 147 27.66 19.50 -6.02
N TRP A 148 26.98 19.75 -7.15
CA TRP A 148 25.82 20.63 -7.18
C TRP A 148 24.70 20.18 -6.22
N GLN A 149 24.39 18.88 -6.20
CA GLN A 149 23.40 18.27 -5.30
C GLN A 149 23.82 18.26 -3.81
N ILE A 150 25.11 18.45 -3.51
CA ILE A 150 25.58 18.61 -2.13
C ILE A 150 25.44 20.06 -1.66
N LEU A 151 25.54 21.02 -2.59
CA LEU A 151 25.50 22.46 -2.30
C LEU A 151 24.07 23.04 -2.28
N HIS A 152 23.12 22.40 -2.95
CA HIS A 152 21.68 22.76 -2.97
C HIS A 152 20.87 21.67 -2.30
#